data_AF-A0A7C4LAU2-F1
#
_entry.id   AF-A0A7C4LAU2-F1
#
_cell.length_a   1.000
_cell.length_b   1.000
_cell.length_c   1.000
_cell.angle_alpha   90.00
_cell.angle_beta   90.00
_cell.angle_gamma   90.00
#
_symmetry.space_group_name_H-M   'P 1'
#
loop_
_entity.id
_entity.type
_entity.pdbx_description
1 polymer ?
#
loop_
_entity_poly.entity_id
_entity_poly.type
_entity_poly.pdbx_seq_one_letter_code
_entity_poly.pdbx_strand_id
1 'polypeptide(L)'
;MTPDAALPLPPPAADEARALLRRFEPVIRYTRGERFFPMNVEPYVRECSLWVQRPDEEPECLVPEGALTLEKLAEPRSDGFGAVYFLKFIEPLNIRELTEYILRERWGPRADAFHAGRGRLARVGYTSRFVDALFSLTLLARGRVPGDTAAAAAQLYRRLLRQHEHFCYYGRVYRTRSWTALQYWFFYPFNNWRSGFFGVNDHEADWEMITVYLYEAAPGRLAPEWVAYSSHDFWGDDLRRRWDDPEVEKVGEHPVIYAGAGSHASYFQRGEYLAELEMPFLSPVVRLANLARGYWRRFLGQVRGEAADQALIPLNVFRIPFVDYARGDGLSLGPGQDREWTDVCLLDPTPGWAQNYRGLWGVYVRDPIAGENAPAGPVYNRDGLMRRAWYDPIGWAGLDKVPAPHEALEWARERQREVAERQAARQREIAAKAHTLVDLQLEATAMDGRPHLRRLYDARVAEIEALSRALAGLRAETAADEALLEALAQHIAGQERGERGPLRAHIKHAHVPASDTGLALGRIAETWSAISIGLLMIGFVLVVLFARHYLMFGLTALIATLLFVEAGFRRQLPQLVSSVALALALVCALVLTFEFFWEMVVLGVLAASGYVMWENLKELGN
;
A
#
# COMPACT_ATOMS: atom_id res chain seq x y z
N MET A 1 21.56 -1.90 25.46
CA MET A 1 21.59 -2.02 23.98
C MET A 1 22.90 -2.64 23.45
N THR A 2 22.88 -3.85 22.86
CA THR A 2 23.94 -4.21 21.89
C THR A 2 23.46 -3.76 20.51
N PRO A 3 24.15 -2.86 19.80
CA PRO A 3 23.80 -2.39 18.46
C PRO A 3 23.75 -3.49 17.37
N ASP A 4 23.95 -4.74 17.74
CA ASP A 4 24.08 -5.88 16.84
C ASP A 4 22.77 -6.64 16.53
N ALA A 5 21.68 -6.41 17.27
CA ALA A 5 20.47 -7.24 17.13
C ALA A 5 19.82 -7.15 15.73
N ALA A 6 19.93 -5.99 15.09
CA ALA A 6 19.41 -5.72 13.75
C ALA A 6 20.43 -6.01 12.63
N LEU A 7 21.67 -6.39 12.96
CA LEU A 7 22.67 -6.67 11.93
C LEU A 7 22.38 -8.01 11.25
N PRO A 8 22.50 -8.08 9.91
CA PRO A 8 22.34 -9.33 9.19
C PRO A 8 23.39 -10.33 9.65
N LEU A 9 22.95 -11.54 9.99
CA LEU A 9 23.81 -12.70 10.16
C LEU A 9 24.08 -13.34 8.78
N PRO A 10 25.20 -14.06 8.60
CA PRO A 10 25.43 -14.80 7.37
C PRO A 10 24.27 -15.78 7.09
N PRO A 11 23.94 -16.02 5.81
CA PRO A 11 22.93 -17.00 5.46
C PRO A 11 23.35 -18.40 5.98
N PRO A 12 22.38 -19.27 6.31
CA PRO A 12 22.68 -20.65 6.67
C PRO A 12 23.31 -21.41 5.50
N ALA A 13 23.87 -22.60 5.77
CA ALA A 13 24.36 -23.47 4.72
C ALA A 13 23.21 -23.84 3.75
N ALA A 14 23.51 -24.09 2.48
CA ALA A 14 22.49 -24.32 1.45
C ALA A 14 21.51 -25.44 1.81
N ASP A 15 21.99 -26.54 2.39
CA ASP A 15 21.14 -27.67 2.80
C ASP A 15 20.23 -27.33 3.98
N GLU A 16 20.75 -26.57 4.96
CA GLU A 16 19.97 -26.05 6.09
C GLU A 16 18.90 -25.06 5.60
N ALA A 17 19.27 -24.15 4.69
CA ALA A 17 18.34 -23.21 4.07
C ALA A 17 17.20 -23.95 3.34
N ARG A 18 17.54 -24.97 2.53
CA ARG A 18 16.55 -25.79 1.80
C ARG A 18 15.63 -26.54 2.75
N ALA A 19 16.17 -27.17 3.79
CA ALA A 19 15.38 -27.90 4.77
C ALA A 19 14.40 -26.96 5.50
N LEU A 20 14.86 -25.77 5.88
CA LEU A 20 14.05 -24.78 6.57
C LEU A 20 12.95 -24.21 5.67
N LEU A 21 13.27 -23.91 4.41
CA LEU A 21 12.30 -23.44 3.41
C LEU A 21 11.26 -24.52 3.11
N ARG A 22 11.66 -25.78 2.90
CA ARG A 22 10.71 -26.87 2.63
C ARG A 22 9.76 -27.12 3.79
N ARG A 23 10.22 -26.95 5.04
CA ARG A 23 9.38 -27.16 6.23
C ARG A 23 8.16 -26.23 6.28
N PHE A 24 8.31 -24.98 5.83
CA PHE A 24 7.26 -23.96 5.87
C PHE A 24 6.84 -23.49 4.47
N GLU A 25 7.11 -24.29 3.43
CA GLU A 25 6.78 -23.89 2.05
C GLU A 25 5.26 -23.76 1.88
N PRO A 26 4.78 -22.75 1.16
CA PRO A 26 3.36 -22.46 1.11
C PRO A 26 2.57 -23.39 0.21
N VAL A 27 1.27 -23.43 0.45
CA VAL A 27 0.26 -23.94 -0.48
C VAL A 27 -0.41 -22.76 -1.16
N ILE A 28 -0.52 -22.74 -2.48
CA ILE A 28 -1.23 -21.72 -3.25
C ILE A 28 -2.51 -22.31 -3.83
N ARG A 29 -3.65 -21.66 -3.58
CA ARG A 29 -4.94 -22.00 -4.17
C ARG A 29 -5.32 -20.96 -5.20
N TYR A 30 -5.50 -21.40 -6.44
CA TYR A 30 -5.86 -20.53 -7.55
C TYR A 30 -7.36 -20.50 -7.79
N THR A 31 -7.83 -19.43 -8.40
CA THR A 31 -9.21 -19.31 -8.88
C THR A 31 -9.38 -20.11 -10.18
N ARG A 32 -10.54 -20.73 -10.36
CA ARG A 32 -10.86 -21.46 -11.59
C ARG A 32 -10.73 -20.56 -12.82
N GLY A 33 -10.03 -21.07 -13.84
CA GLY A 33 -9.74 -20.33 -15.07
C GLY A 33 -8.36 -19.67 -15.08
N GLU A 34 -7.59 -19.76 -13.98
CA GLU A 34 -6.17 -19.41 -13.96
C GLU A 34 -5.39 -20.21 -15.01
N ARG A 35 -4.50 -19.52 -15.72
CA ARG A 35 -3.72 -20.07 -16.83
C ARG A 35 -2.23 -20.09 -16.55
N PHE A 36 -1.76 -19.24 -15.64
CA PHE A 36 -0.35 -19.05 -15.37
C PHE A 36 -0.04 -19.48 -13.93
N PHE A 37 0.98 -20.32 -13.78
CA PHE A 37 1.43 -20.83 -12.49
C PHE A 37 2.94 -20.58 -12.33
N PRO A 38 3.46 -20.65 -11.09
CA PRO A 38 4.86 -20.38 -10.82
C PRO A 38 5.78 -21.32 -11.60
N MET A 39 6.82 -20.76 -12.20
CA MET A 39 7.78 -21.52 -13.01
C MET A 39 9.21 -21.04 -12.81
N ASN A 40 10.16 -21.81 -13.34
CA ASN A 40 11.56 -21.41 -13.35
C ASN A 40 11.77 -20.27 -14.37
N VAL A 41 12.56 -19.26 -14.01
CA VAL A 41 12.92 -18.13 -14.86
C VAL A 41 13.72 -18.54 -16.08
N GLU A 42 14.49 -19.63 -16.02
CA GLU A 42 15.42 -20.00 -17.08
C GLU A 42 14.71 -20.35 -18.39
N PRO A 43 13.70 -21.25 -18.43
CA PRO A 43 12.89 -21.46 -19.63
C PRO A 43 12.25 -20.18 -20.16
N TYR A 44 11.77 -19.29 -19.28
CA TYR A 44 11.20 -18.00 -19.68
C TYR A 44 12.23 -17.11 -20.37
N VAL A 45 13.41 -16.95 -19.76
CA VAL A 45 14.50 -16.12 -20.30
C VAL A 45 15.01 -16.63 -21.64
N ARG A 46 15.07 -17.96 -21.85
CA ARG A 46 15.47 -18.55 -23.15
C ARG A 46 14.51 -18.20 -24.28
N GLU A 47 13.23 -18.04 -23.98
CA GLU A 47 12.19 -17.63 -24.93
C GLU A 47 12.06 -16.10 -25.04
N CYS A 48 12.84 -15.33 -24.29
CA CYS A 48 12.83 -13.88 -24.35
C CYS A 48 13.92 -13.35 -25.28
N SER A 49 13.62 -12.20 -25.89
CA SER A 49 14.63 -11.29 -26.41
C SER A 49 14.95 -10.19 -25.38
N LEU A 50 16.17 -9.65 -25.40
CA LEU A 50 16.61 -8.57 -24.52
C LEU A 50 16.74 -7.28 -25.32
N TRP A 51 16.14 -6.21 -24.80
CA TRP A 51 16.11 -4.90 -25.44
C TRP A 51 16.63 -3.80 -24.53
N VAL A 52 17.05 -2.69 -25.14
CA VAL A 52 17.33 -1.43 -24.47
C VAL A 52 16.51 -0.31 -25.09
N GLN A 53 15.90 0.52 -24.24
CA GLN A 53 15.24 1.75 -24.61
C GLN A 53 16.06 2.92 -24.07
N ARG A 54 16.80 3.61 -24.96
CA ARG A 54 17.50 4.86 -24.61
C ARG A 54 16.52 6.05 -24.66
N PRO A 55 16.80 7.16 -23.96
CA PRO A 55 16.00 8.37 -24.08
C PRO A 55 15.91 8.84 -25.53
N ASP A 56 14.70 9.18 -26.00
CA ASP A 56 14.43 9.73 -27.34
C ASP A 56 14.83 8.86 -28.55
N GLU A 57 15.20 7.59 -28.33
CA GLU A 57 15.50 6.62 -29.39
C GLU A 57 14.40 5.56 -29.54
N GLU A 58 14.43 4.78 -30.62
CA GLU A 58 13.62 3.56 -30.73
C GLU A 58 14.25 2.42 -29.93
N PRO A 59 13.45 1.45 -29.41
CA PRO A 59 14.01 0.29 -28.73
C PRO A 59 14.95 -0.51 -29.64
N GLU A 60 16.13 -0.84 -29.12
CA GLU A 60 17.14 -1.65 -29.80
C GLU A 60 17.19 -3.05 -29.21
N CYS A 61 17.19 -4.08 -30.06
CA CYS A 61 17.33 -5.47 -29.64
C CYS A 61 18.81 -5.79 -29.43
N LEU A 62 19.20 -6.09 -28.19
CA LEU A 62 20.57 -6.47 -27.82
C LEU A 62 20.82 -7.96 -28.00
N VAL A 63 19.84 -8.80 -27.64
CA VAL A 63 19.93 -10.26 -27.77
C VAL A 63 18.61 -10.78 -28.32
N PRO A 64 18.61 -11.48 -29.47
CA PRO A 64 17.37 -12.01 -30.05
C PRO A 64 16.82 -13.21 -29.25
N GLU A 65 15.54 -13.50 -29.49
CA GLU A 65 14.83 -14.68 -28.95
C GLU A 65 15.62 -15.97 -29.22
N GLY A 66 15.66 -16.87 -28.24
CA GLY A 66 16.39 -18.14 -28.33
C GLY A 66 17.90 -18.05 -28.08
N ALA A 67 18.50 -16.84 -28.07
CA ALA A 67 19.93 -16.64 -27.84
C ALA A 67 20.26 -16.12 -26.43
N LEU A 68 19.24 -15.72 -25.64
CA LEU A 68 19.41 -15.18 -24.30
C LEU A 68 19.54 -16.31 -23.25
N THR A 69 20.53 -16.16 -22.37
CA THR A 69 20.75 -17.07 -21.22
C THR A 69 20.81 -16.26 -19.93
N LEU A 70 20.73 -16.91 -18.77
CA LEU A 70 20.83 -16.22 -17.48
C LEU A 70 22.21 -15.55 -17.28
N GLU A 71 23.27 -16.15 -17.82
CA GLU A 71 24.63 -15.61 -17.79
C GLU A 71 24.71 -14.32 -18.62
N LYS A 72 24.19 -14.36 -19.85
CA LYS A 72 24.10 -13.16 -20.70
C LYS A 72 23.24 -12.09 -20.05
N LEU A 73 22.11 -12.47 -19.44
CA LEU A 73 21.24 -11.52 -18.75
C LEU A 73 21.99 -10.79 -17.62
N ALA A 74 22.86 -11.50 -16.91
CA ALA A 74 23.67 -10.98 -15.80
C ALA A 74 24.86 -10.11 -16.22
N GLU A 75 25.18 -10.02 -17.52
CA GLU A 75 26.29 -9.19 -18.00
C GLU A 75 26.05 -7.70 -17.72
N PRO A 76 27.06 -6.97 -17.21
CA PRO A 76 26.95 -5.54 -16.97
C PRO A 76 26.82 -4.78 -18.30
N ARG A 77 25.95 -3.77 -18.32
CA ARG A 77 25.67 -2.93 -19.51
C ARG A 77 25.69 -1.45 -19.16
N SER A 78 26.16 -0.61 -20.07
CA SER A 78 26.32 0.83 -19.85
C SER A 78 25.81 1.66 -21.04
N ASP A 79 24.50 1.83 -21.14
CA ASP A 79 23.83 2.63 -22.18
C ASP A 79 23.50 4.08 -21.74
N GLY A 80 24.16 4.56 -20.68
CA GLY A 80 23.98 5.92 -20.15
C GLY A 80 22.78 6.10 -19.22
N PHE A 81 22.58 7.33 -18.73
CA PHE A 81 21.47 7.65 -17.82
C PHE A 81 20.12 7.62 -18.55
N GLY A 82 19.11 7.04 -17.90
CA GLY A 82 17.74 6.98 -18.44
C GLY A 82 17.49 5.82 -19.40
N ALA A 83 18.51 5.00 -19.73
CA ALA A 83 18.32 3.78 -20.49
C ALA A 83 17.56 2.72 -19.66
N VAL A 84 16.53 2.13 -20.24
CA VAL A 84 15.72 1.07 -19.63
C VAL A 84 15.92 -0.23 -20.38
N TYR A 85 16.47 -1.24 -19.72
CA TYR A 85 16.54 -2.60 -20.25
C TYR A 85 15.24 -3.34 -19.96
N PHE A 86 14.77 -4.13 -20.91
CA PHE A 86 13.57 -4.93 -20.73
C PHE A 86 13.62 -6.23 -21.54
N LEU A 87 12.97 -7.26 -21.02
CA LEU A 87 12.74 -8.51 -21.73
C LEU A 87 11.50 -8.41 -22.61
N LYS A 88 11.42 -9.24 -23.63
CA LYS A 88 10.20 -9.40 -24.42
C LYS A 88 9.95 -10.87 -24.66
N PHE A 89 8.88 -11.37 -24.06
CA PHE A 89 8.48 -12.77 -24.13
C PHE A 89 7.58 -13.05 -25.35
N ILE A 90 6.78 -12.06 -25.78
CA ILE A 90 5.87 -12.20 -26.92
C ILE A 90 6.35 -11.38 -28.11
N GLU A 91 6.84 -12.06 -29.15
CA GLU A 91 7.24 -11.45 -30.42
C GLU A 91 6.08 -11.39 -31.46
N PRO A 92 6.09 -10.43 -32.40
CA PRO A 92 5.05 -10.31 -33.43
C PRO A 92 4.89 -11.56 -34.33
N LEU A 93 5.98 -12.29 -34.57
CA LEU A 93 5.96 -13.55 -35.32
C LEU A 93 5.15 -14.62 -34.56
N ASN A 94 5.31 -14.69 -33.24
CA ASN A 94 4.55 -15.58 -32.36
C ASN A 94 3.05 -15.30 -32.47
N ILE A 95 2.62 -14.05 -32.67
CA ILE A 95 1.20 -13.68 -32.84
C ILE A 95 0.66 -14.13 -34.22
N ARG A 96 1.45 -13.98 -35.30
CA ARG A 96 1.02 -14.35 -36.66
C ARG A 96 0.86 -15.86 -36.82
N GLU A 97 1.80 -16.64 -36.28
CA GLU A 97 1.71 -18.11 -36.26
C GLU A 97 0.54 -18.60 -35.37
N LEU A 98 0.11 -17.79 -34.41
CA LEU A 98 -1.00 -18.11 -33.50
C LEU A 98 -2.40 -17.87 -34.04
N THR A 99 -2.54 -17.19 -35.17
CA THR A 99 -3.84 -16.71 -35.66
C THR A 99 -4.86 -17.86 -35.77
N GLU A 100 -4.43 -19.05 -36.20
CA GLU A 100 -5.28 -20.25 -36.30
C GLU A 100 -5.70 -20.82 -34.92
N TYR A 101 -4.84 -20.70 -33.91
CA TYR A 101 -5.12 -21.17 -32.56
C TYR A 101 -6.03 -20.21 -31.79
N ILE A 102 -5.81 -18.89 -31.90
CA ILE A 102 -6.66 -17.85 -31.31
C ILE A 102 -8.10 -18.00 -31.83
N LEU A 103 -8.29 -18.25 -33.12
CA LEU A 103 -9.61 -18.49 -33.72
C LEU A 103 -10.28 -19.74 -33.15
N ARG A 104 -9.52 -20.82 -32.90
CA ARG A 104 -10.02 -22.06 -32.27
C ARG A 104 -10.37 -21.89 -30.80
N GLU A 105 -9.57 -21.17 -30.01
CA GLU A 105 -9.83 -20.95 -28.58
C GLU A 105 -10.98 -19.95 -28.35
N ARG A 106 -11.15 -18.97 -29.26
CA ARG A 106 -12.26 -18.01 -29.21
C ARG A 106 -13.62 -18.67 -29.44
N TRP A 107 -13.69 -19.75 -30.21
CA TRP A 107 -14.94 -20.45 -30.60
C TRP A 107 -15.06 -21.91 -30.11
N GLY A 108 -14.08 -22.43 -29.36
CA GLY A 108 -14.12 -23.78 -28.79
C GLY A 108 -14.95 -23.91 -27.49
N PRO A 109 -15.25 -25.14 -27.03
CA PRO A 109 -16.00 -25.37 -25.80
C PRO A 109 -15.24 -24.84 -24.57
N ARG A 110 -15.86 -23.88 -23.86
CA ARG A 110 -15.33 -23.20 -22.67
C ARG A 110 -15.54 -24.02 -21.38
N ALA A 111 -14.99 -25.23 -21.31
CA ALA A 111 -15.22 -26.11 -20.16
C ALA A 111 -14.70 -25.53 -18.81
N ASP A 112 -13.68 -24.65 -18.86
CA ASP A 112 -13.06 -24.03 -17.67
C ASP A 112 -13.05 -22.49 -17.70
N ALA A 113 -13.99 -21.86 -18.42
CA ALA A 113 -14.01 -20.40 -18.46
C ALA A 113 -14.30 -19.80 -17.07
N PHE A 114 -13.51 -18.78 -16.68
CA PHE A 114 -13.77 -17.99 -15.50
C PHE A 114 -15.13 -17.30 -15.59
N HIS A 115 -15.88 -17.32 -14.50
CA HIS A 115 -17.14 -16.60 -14.37
C HIS A 115 -17.05 -15.64 -13.20
N ALA A 116 -17.09 -14.34 -13.45
CA ALA A 116 -16.95 -13.28 -12.44
C ALA A 116 -18.07 -13.26 -11.37
N GLY A 117 -19.07 -14.13 -11.42
CA GLY A 117 -20.20 -14.13 -10.49
C GLY A 117 -21.16 -12.96 -10.76
N ARG A 118 -22.23 -12.85 -9.96
CA ARG A 118 -23.25 -11.79 -10.11
C ARG A 118 -22.79 -10.50 -9.42
N GLY A 119 -22.97 -9.35 -10.07
CA GLY A 119 -22.82 -8.04 -9.42
C GLY A 119 -21.44 -7.41 -9.46
N ARG A 120 -20.48 -7.94 -10.23
CA ARG A 120 -19.16 -7.33 -10.45
C ARG A 120 -19.27 -5.84 -10.79
N LEU A 121 -20.03 -5.54 -11.85
CA LEU A 121 -20.20 -4.18 -12.37
C LEU A 121 -20.93 -3.23 -11.39
N ALA A 122 -21.65 -3.78 -10.41
CA ALA A 122 -22.27 -3.00 -9.34
C ALA A 122 -21.29 -2.73 -8.17
N ARG A 123 -20.30 -3.62 -7.96
CA ARG A 123 -19.23 -3.45 -6.96
C ARG A 123 -18.25 -2.35 -7.38
N VAL A 124 -17.87 -2.30 -8.67
CA VAL A 124 -16.93 -1.30 -9.20
C VAL A 124 -17.61 0.05 -9.47
N GLY A 125 -17.00 1.18 -9.07
CA GLY A 125 -17.50 2.56 -9.27
C GLY A 125 -17.79 2.95 -10.73
N TYR A 126 -18.43 4.11 -10.98
CA TYR A 126 -18.54 4.67 -12.34
C TYR A 126 -17.16 5.05 -12.91
N THR A 127 -16.33 5.65 -12.06
CA THR A 127 -15.01 6.16 -12.40
C THR A 127 -14.09 5.05 -12.91
N SER A 128 -14.15 3.85 -12.32
CA SER A 128 -13.36 2.70 -12.77
C SER A 128 -13.78 2.20 -14.13
N ARG A 129 -15.07 2.07 -14.37
CA ARG A 129 -15.60 1.64 -15.66
C ARG A 129 -15.25 2.66 -16.76
N PHE A 130 -15.30 3.96 -16.46
CA PHE A 130 -14.91 5.00 -17.42
C PHE A 130 -13.43 4.91 -17.80
N VAL A 131 -12.55 4.67 -16.81
CA VAL A 131 -11.12 4.52 -17.06
C VAL A 131 -10.83 3.25 -17.85
N ASP A 132 -11.46 2.12 -17.53
CA ASP A 132 -11.36 0.87 -18.30
C ASP A 132 -11.79 1.04 -19.77
N ALA A 133 -12.89 1.79 -20.01
CA ALA A 133 -13.33 2.12 -21.36
C ALA A 133 -12.32 3.00 -22.12
N LEU A 134 -11.74 4.00 -21.45
CA LEU A 134 -10.70 4.85 -22.03
C LEU A 134 -9.47 4.03 -22.42
N PHE A 135 -9.03 3.10 -21.55
CA PHE A 135 -7.92 2.19 -21.85
C PHE A 135 -8.20 1.26 -23.03
N SER A 136 -9.41 0.69 -23.08
CA SER A 136 -9.81 -0.15 -24.22
C SER A 136 -9.75 0.62 -25.54
N LEU A 137 -10.13 1.91 -25.52
CA LEU A 137 -10.01 2.78 -26.68
C LEU A 137 -8.56 3.12 -27.05
N THR A 138 -7.68 3.34 -26.06
CA THR A 138 -6.26 3.61 -26.35
C THR A 138 -5.55 2.38 -26.94
N LEU A 139 -5.88 1.16 -26.48
CA LEU A 139 -5.37 -0.08 -27.09
C LEU A 139 -5.83 -0.26 -28.53
N LEU A 140 -7.13 -0.04 -28.79
CA LEU A 140 -7.69 -0.11 -30.12
C LEU A 140 -7.03 0.90 -31.07
N ALA A 141 -6.81 2.13 -30.60
CA ALA A 141 -6.11 3.17 -31.36
C ALA A 141 -4.65 2.81 -31.68
N ARG A 142 -4.00 1.99 -30.84
CA ARG A 142 -2.64 1.47 -31.04
C ARG A 142 -2.60 0.18 -31.89
N GLY A 143 -3.74 -0.26 -32.43
CA GLY A 143 -3.83 -1.46 -33.27
C GLY A 143 -3.64 -2.78 -32.51
N ARG A 144 -3.78 -2.79 -31.18
CA ARG A 144 -3.75 -4.00 -30.35
C ARG A 144 -5.17 -4.37 -29.93
N VAL A 145 -5.53 -5.65 -30.05
CA VAL A 145 -6.78 -6.17 -29.49
C VAL A 145 -6.53 -6.62 -28.04
N PRO A 146 -7.39 -6.24 -27.08
CA PRO A 146 -7.27 -6.73 -25.71
C PRO A 146 -7.23 -8.27 -25.68
N GLY A 147 -6.17 -8.83 -25.07
CA GLY A 147 -6.02 -10.27 -24.83
C GLY A 147 -5.19 -11.08 -25.85
N ASP A 148 -4.77 -10.50 -26.98
CA ASP A 148 -3.98 -11.24 -27.98
C ASP A 148 -2.61 -11.68 -27.43
N THR A 149 -1.96 -10.82 -26.65
CA THR A 149 -0.68 -11.12 -25.98
C THR A 149 -0.84 -12.17 -24.89
N ALA A 150 -1.93 -12.10 -24.13
CA ALA A 150 -2.24 -13.08 -23.08
C ALA A 150 -2.51 -14.48 -23.66
N ALA A 151 -3.19 -14.57 -24.81
CA ALA A 151 -3.39 -15.84 -25.52
C ALA A 151 -2.07 -16.43 -26.03
N ALA A 152 -1.19 -15.59 -26.60
CA ALA A 152 0.15 -15.99 -27.01
C ALA A 152 1.00 -16.49 -25.84
N ALA A 153 1.01 -15.76 -24.73
CA ALA A 153 1.70 -16.17 -23.52
C ALA A 153 1.15 -17.50 -22.97
N ALA A 154 -0.17 -17.68 -22.95
CA ALA A 154 -0.78 -18.92 -22.47
C ALA A 154 -0.38 -20.13 -23.33
N GLN A 155 -0.31 -19.98 -24.66
CA GLN A 155 0.15 -21.06 -25.52
C GLN A 155 1.64 -21.37 -25.33
N LEU A 156 2.48 -20.32 -25.26
CA LEU A 156 3.91 -20.47 -25.06
C LEU A 156 4.19 -21.16 -23.72
N TYR A 157 3.53 -20.72 -22.65
CA TYR A 157 3.62 -21.35 -21.34
C TYR A 157 3.14 -22.82 -21.36
N ARG A 158 2.01 -23.14 -22.01
CA ARG A 158 1.56 -24.53 -22.20
C ARG A 158 2.56 -25.38 -22.99
N ARG A 159 3.32 -24.78 -23.93
CA ARG A 159 4.41 -25.48 -24.63
C ARG A 159 5.55 -25.80 -23.66
N LEU A 160 5.96 -24.84 -22.85
CA LEU A 160 7.01 -25.03 -21.83
C LEU A 160 6.62 -26.11 -20.81
N LEU A 161 5.40 -26.05 -20.28
CA LEU A 161 4.89 -27.07 -19.35
C LEU A 161 4.81 -28.47 -19.98
N ARG A 162 4.51 -28.59 -21.27
CA ARG A 162 4.48 -29.89 -21.96
C ARG A 162 5.87 -30.49 -22.19
N GLN A 163 6.90 -29.65 -22.31
CA GLN A 163 8.28 -30.12 -22.42
C GLN A 163 8.79 -30.61 -21.05
N HIS A 164 8.49 -29.85 -20.00
CA HIS A 164 8.83 -30.21 -18.64
C HIS A 164 7.84 -29.55 -17.66
N GLU A 165 6.93 -30.34 -17.08
CA GLU A 165 5.99 -29.84 -16.08
C GLU A 165 6.76 -29.58 -14.78
N HIS A 166 7.07 -28.32 -14.51
CA HIS A 166 7.93 -27.91 -13.41
C HIS A 166 7.37 -26.66 -12.73
N PHE A 167 6.91 -26.84 -11.49
CA PHE A 167 6.43 -25.75 -10.65
C PHE A 167 7.42 -25.54 -9.51
N CYS A 168 7.96 -24.34 -9.41
CA CYS A 168 8.96 -24.03 -8.39
C CYS A 168 8.74 -22.64 -7.81
N TYR A 169 9.32 -22.44 -6.63
CA TYR A 169 9.47 -21.16 -6.00
C TYR A 169 10.95 -20.88 -5.74
N TYR A 170 11.26 -19.60 -5.58
CA TYR A 170 12.58 -19.12 -5.22
C TYR A 170 12.63 -18.82 -3.72
N GLY A 171 13.59 -19.40 -3.03
CA GLY A 171 13.70 -19.32 -1.58
C GLY A 171 14.91 -18.51 -1.12
N ARG A 172 14.71 -17.63 -0.15
CA ARG A 172 15.78 -16.82 0.47
C ARG A 172 15.66 -16.87 2.00
N VAL A 173 16.77 -17.01 2.71
CA VAL A 173 16.78 -17.06 4.18
C VAL A 173 17.60 -15.90 4.71
N TYR A 174 16.89 -14.90 5.26
CA TYR A 174 17.49 -13.73 5.86
C TYR A 174 17.46 -13.86 7.40
N ARG A 175 18.61 -13.68 8.06
CA ARG A 175 18.72 -13.83 9.52
C ARG A 175 19.25 -12.56 10.17
N THR A 176 18.68 -12.21 11.30
CA THR A 176 19.23 -11.30 12.31
C THR A 176 19.36 -12.07 13.63
N ARG A 177 19.78 -11.42 14.72
CA ARG A 177 19.78 -12.10 16.04
C ARG A 177 18.36 -12.39 16.53
N SER A 178 17.42 -11.49 16.26
CA SER A 178 16.04 -11.61 16.76
C SER A 178 15.13 -12.43 15.84
N TRP A 179 15.32 -12.33 14.51
CA TRP A 179 14.38 -12.85 13.52
C TRP A 179 15.08 -13.66 12.43
N THR A 180 14.43 -14.75 12.00
CA THR A 180 14.76 -15.46 10.75
C THR A 180 13.59 -15.34 9.79
N ALA A 181 13.78 -14.65 8.67
CA ALA A 181 12.79 -14.45 7.63
C ALA A 181 13.01 -15.43 6.47
N LEU A 182 12.00 -16.26 6.21
CA LEU A 182 11.94 -17.17 5.07
C LEU A 182 11.12 -16.53 3.96
N GLN A 183 11.77 -16.06 2.89
CA GLN A 183 11.09 -15.46 1.75
C GLN A 183 10.86 -16.50 0.66
N TYR A 184 9.62 -16.57 0.17
CA TYR A 184 9.20 -17.43 -0.93
C TYR A 184 8.75 -16.52 -2.07
N TRP A 185 9.47 -16.55 -3.19
CA TRP A 185 9.21 -15.74 -4.37
C TRP A 185 8.66 -16.62 -5.50
N PHE A 186 7.61 -16.14 -6.16
CA PHE A 186 6.93 -16.85 -7.24
C PHE A 186 7.06 -16.06 -8.53
N PHE A 187 7.57 -16.72 -9.56
CA PHE A 187 7.69 -16.13 -10.88
C PHE A 187 6.60 -16.69 -11.79
N TYR A 188 5.73 -15.81 -12.30
CA TYR A 188 4.74 -16.14 -13.31
C TYR A 188 5.20 -15.58 -14.66
N PRO A 189 4.99 -16.30 -15.78
CA PRO A 189 5.41 -15.80 -17.09
C PRO A 189 4.55 -14.64 -17.60
N PHE A 190 3.34 -14.47 -17.06
CA PHE A 190 2.40 -13.46 -17.53
C PHE A 190 1.33 -13.16 -16.48
N ASN A 191 0.94 -11.90 -16.36
CA ASN A 191 -0.20 -11.39 -15.61
C ASN A 191 -1.31 -11.03 -16.62
N ASN A 192 -2.44 -11.73 -16.56
CA ASN A 192 -3.58 -11.50 -17.43
C ASN A 192 -4.80 -10.94 -16.67
N TRP A 193 -4.56 -10.15 -15.63
CA TRP A 193 -5.63 -9.69 -14.73
C TRP A 193 -6.78 -9.00 -15.48
N ARG A 194 -6.47 -8.15 -16.46
CA ARG A 194 -7.48 -7.48 -17.30
C ARG A 194 -8.15 -8.43 -18.28
N SER A 195 -7.37 -9.09 -19.13
CA SER A 195 -7.88 -9.90 -20.24
C SER A 195 -8.55 -11.21 -19.80
N GLY A 196 -8.10 -11.79 -18.68
CA GLY A 196 -8.65 -13.00 -18.07
C GLY A 196 -9.73 -12.75 -17.02
N PHE A 197 -9.59 -11.68 -16.23
CA PHE A 197 -10.34 -11.52 -14.97
C PHE A 197 -10.93 -10.13 -14.75
N PHE A 198 -10.94 -9.24 -15.76
CA PHE A 198 -11.53 -7.91 -15.69
C PHE A 198 -10.89 -6.97 -14.65
N GLY A 199 -9.62 -7.20 -14.36
CA GLY A 199 -8.75 -6.32 -13.58
C GLY A 199 -8.15 -5.17 -14.40
N VAL A 200 -7.03 -4.63 -13.92
CA VAL A 200 -6.47 -3.36 -14.43
C VAL A 200 -5.59 -3.52 -15.65
N ASN A 201 -4.75 -4.54 -15.63
CA ASN A 201 -3.62 -4.61 -16.55
C ASN A 201 -3.40 -6.04 -17.05
N ASP A 202 -2.66 -6.10 -18.16
CA ASP A 202 -1.96 -7.30 -18.59
C ASP A 202 -0.48 -6.93 -18.72
N HIS A 203 0.43 -7.80 -18.29
CA HIS A 203 1.85 -7.64 -18.56
C HIS A 203 2.58 -8.98 -18.58
N GLU A 204 3.68 -9.00 -19.32
CA GLU A 204 4.64 -10.10 -19.28
C GLU A 204 5.37 -10.11 -17.94
N ALA A 205 5.66 -11.33 -17.46
CA ALA A 205 6.22 -11.62 -16.15
C ALA A 205 5.38 -11.13 -14.95
N ASP A 206 5.48 -11.86 -13.85
CA ASP A 206 5.03 -11.41 -12.54
C ASP A 206 5.90 -11.97 -11.42
N TRP A 207 6.13 -11.17 -10.38
CA TRP A 207 6.91 -11.56 -9.21
C TRP A 207 6.13 -11.26 -7.93
N GLU A 208 5.67 -12.32 -7.28
CA GLU A 208 4.95 -12.27 -6.00
C GLU A 208 5.79 -12.90 -4.88
N MET A 209 5.47 -12.57 -3.63
CA MET A 209 6.26 -13.05 -2.49
C MET A 209 5.45 -13.17 -1.20
N ILE A 210 5.75 -14.22 -0.42
CA ILE A 210 5.37 -14.26 1.00
C ILE A 210 6.62 -14.41 1.88
N THR A 211 6.52 -13.95 3.12
CA THR A 211 7.56 -14.15 4.13
C THR A 211 7.00 -14.78 5.39
N VAL A 212 7.63 -15.87 5.85
CA VAL A 212 7.38 -16.47 7.16
C VAL A 212 8.49 -16.03 8.11
N TYR A 213 8.13 -15.42 9.23
CA TYR A 213 9.07 -14.94 10.24
C TYR A 213 9.11 -15.90 11.42
N LEU A 214 10.31 -16.40 11.68
CA LEU A 214 10.63 -17.31 12.76
C LEU A 214 11.45 -16.60 13.83
N TYR A 215 11.36 -17.09 15.06
CA TYR A 215 12.28 -16.76 16.14
C TYR A 215 12.86 -18.03 16.76
N GLU A 216 13.96 -17.88 17.48
CA GLU A 216 14.57 -18.98 18.23
C GLU A 216 13.83 -19.19 19.55
N ALA A 217 12.98 -20.21 19.61
CA ALA A 217 12.20 -20.53 20.81
C ALA A 217 13.02 -21.27 21.87
N ALA A 218 14.03 -22.01 21.42
CA ALA A 218 15.07 -22.64 22.22
C ALA A 218 16.33 -22.77 21.35
N PRO A 219 17.54 -22.95 21.92
CA PRO A 219 18.76 -23.07 21.13
C PRO A 219 18.64 -24.08 19.97
N GLY A 220 18.77 -23.60 18.74
CA GLY A 220 18.64 -24.38 17.49
C GLY A 220 17.20 -24.74 17.08
N ARG A 221 16.18 -24.31 17.83
CA ARG A 221 14.76 -24.60 17.55
C ARG A 221 14.02 -23.34 17.12
N LEU A 222 13.85 -23.20 15.81
CA LEU A 222 13.06 -22.13 15.21
C LEU A 222 11.56 -22.45 15.24
N ALA A 223 10.77 -21.45 15.65
CA ALA A 223 9.31 -21.49 15.65
C ALA A 223 8.74 -20.31 14.85
N PRO A 224 7.67 -20.53 14.05
CA PRO A 224 7.02 -19.47 13.31
C PRO A 224 6.18 -18.58 14.22
N GLU A 225 6.22 -17.27 13.97
CA GLU A 225 5.52 -16.28 14.76
C GLU A 225 4.66 -15.34 13.92
N TRP A 226 5.15 -14.93 12.75
CA TRP A 226 4.39 -14.08 11.83
C TRP A 226 4.49 -14.63 10.42
N VAL A 227 3.50 -14.30 9.60
CA VAL A 227 3.54 -14.47 8.15
C VAL A 227 3.01 -13.20 7.49
N ALA A 228 3.64 -12.78 6.40
CA ALA A 228 3.23 -11.60 5.63
C ALA A 228 3.13 -11.95 4.14
N TYR A 229 2.04 -11.52 3.51
CA TYR A 229 1.73 -11.80 2.10
C TYR A 229 1.87 -10.53 1.27
N SER A 230 2.56 -10.58 0.12
CA SER A 230 2.57 -9.47 -0.83
C SER A 230 1.20 -9.35 -1.48
N SER A 231 0.68 -8.13 -1.52
CA SER A 231 -0.48 -7.79 -2.32
C SER A 231 -0.15 -6.46 -2.97
N HIS A 232 0.16 -6.49 -4.28
CA HIS A 232 0.61 -5.31 -5.01
C HIS A 232 1.77 -4.57 -4.30
N ASP A 233 1.79 -3.24 -4.34
CA ASP A 233 2.85 -2.40 -3.75
C ASP A 233 2.63 -2.06 -2.25
N PHE A 234 1.74 -2.78 -1.55
CA PHE A 234 1.53 -2.57 -0.11
C PHE A 234 2.76 -2.98 0.71
N TRP A 235 2.94 -2.33 1.86
CA TRP A 235 4.01 -2.62 2.83
C TRP A 235 3.57 -2.22 4.24
N GLY A 236 4.27 -2.73 5.25
CA GLY A 236 4.06 -2.37 6.66
C GLY A 236 3.12 -3.31 7.41
N ASP A 237 2.49 -2.78 8.47
CA ASP A 237 1.82 -3.59 9.48
C ASP A 237 0.66 -4.43 8.95
N ASP A 238 -0.13 -3.86 8.04
CA ASP A 238 -1.38 -4.45 7.58
C ASP A 238 -1.16 -5.78 6.81
N LEU A 239 0.06 -6.03 6.31
CA LEU A 239 0.42 -7.25 5.57
C LEU A 239 0.58 -8.50 6.44
N ARG A 240 0.94 -8.35 7.72
CA ARG A 240 1.30 -9.49 8.56
C ARG A 240 0.12 -10.01 9.39
N ARG A 241 0.09 -11.32 9.61
CA ARG A 241 -0.76 -12.01 10.57
C ARG A 241 0.11 -12.85 11.50
N ARG A 242 -0.31 -12.95 12.77
CA ARG A 242 0.37 -13.83 13.73
C ARG A 242 0.13 -15.27 13.29
N TRP A 243 1.11 -16.14 13.48
CA TRP A 243 1.05 -17.51 12.97
C TRP A 243 -0.13 -18.31 13.51
N ASP A 244 -0.56 -18.01 14.73
CA ASP A 244 -1.73 -18.60 15.43
C ASP A 244 -3.05 -17.86 15.14
N ASP A 245 -3.05 -16.82 14.29
CA ASP A 245 -4.29 -16.16 13.87
C ASP A 245 -5.15 -17.14 13.05
N PRO A 246 -6.44 -17.33 13.40
CA PRO A 246 -7.36 -18.19 12.64
C PRO A 246 -7.51 -17.83 11.15
N GLU A 247 -7.20 -16.59 10.77
CA GLU A 247 -7.17 -16.15 9.37
C GLU A 247 -6.00 -16.75 8.57
N VAL A 248 -4.93 -17.21 9.24
CA VAL A 248 -3.83 -17.91 8.60
C VAL A 248 -4.20 -19.39 8.46
N GLU A 249 -4.87 -19.73 7.36
CA GLU A 249 -5.11 -21.13 7.02
C GLU A 249 -3.78 -21.85 6.74
N LYS A 250 -3.66 -23.10 7.22
CA LYS A 250 -2.45 -23.91 7.08
C LYS A 250 -2.82 -25.35 6.73
N VAL A 251 -2.01 -26.00 5.90
CA VAL A 251 -1.99 -27.45 5.69
C VAL A 251 -0.76 -28.00 6.41
N GLY A 252 -0.92 -28.57 7.60
CA GLY A 252 0.23 -28.88 8.46
C GLY A 252 0.96 -27.59 8.90
N GLU A 253 2.26 -27.47 8.59
CA GLU A 253 3.05 -26.24 8.82
C GLU A 253 3.11 -25.32 7.57
N HIS A 254 2.38 -25.66 6.50
CA HIS A 254 2.40 -24.94 5.23
C HIS A 254 1.32 -23.85 5.19
N PRO A 255 1.67 -22.56 5.12
CA PRO A 255 0.68 -21.48 5.08
C PRO A 255 -0.04 -21.48 3.72
N VAL A 256 -1.36 -21.29 3.73
CA VAL A 256 -2.20 -21.26 2.53
C VAL A 256 -2.32 -19.84 2.01
N ILE A 257 -2.06 -19.67 0.72
CA ILE A 257 -2.20 -18.44 -0.04
C ILE A 257 -3.40 -18.59 -0.98
N TYR A 258 -4.32 -17.64 -0.95
CA TYR A 258 -5.32 -17.49 -2.00
C TYR A 258 -4.79 -16.48 -3.02
N ALA A 259 -4.37 -16.97 -4.19
CA ALA A 259 -3.83 -16.12 -5.24
C ALA A 259 -4.95 -15.39 -5.99
N GLY A 260 -4.78 -14.09 -6.15
CA GLY A 260 -5.61 -13.26 -7.01
C GLY A 260 -5.53 -13.71 -8.46
N ALA A 261 -6.69 -13.86 -9.11
CA ALA A 261 -6.77 -14.43 -10.44
C ALA A 261 -6.17 -13.48 -11.49
N GLY A 262 -5.12 -13.93 -12.18
CA GLY A 262 -4.33 -13.16 -13.13
C GLY A 262 -3.45 -12.08 -12.52
N SER A 263 -3.83 -11.46 -11.40
CA SER A 263 -3.02 -10.47 -10.66
C SER A 263 -1.92 -11.10 -9.82
N HIS A 264 -2.12 -12.36 -9.41
CA HIS A 264 -1.31 -13.18 -8.51
C HIS A 264 -1.12 -12.64 -7.08
N ALA A 265 -1.75 -11.52 -6.72
CA ALA A 265 -1.66 -10.96 -5.38
C ALA A 265 -2.04 -12.00 -4.31
N SER A 266 -1.32 -12.00 -3.18
CA SER A 266 -1.48 -13.03 -2.14
C SER A 266 -2.45 -12.60 -1.05
N TYR A 267 -3.49 -13.40 -0.81
CA TYR A 267 -4.52 -13.14 0.21
C TYR A 267 -4.62 -14.27 1.24
N PHE A 268 -4.99 -13.90 2.47
CA PHE A 268 -5.18 -14.86 3.57
C PHE A 268 -6.51 -15.61 3.51
N GLN A 269 -7.56 -15.00 2.96
CA GLN A 269 -8.88 -15.58 2.90
C GLN A 269 -9.34 -15.73 1.46
N ARG A 270 -10.23 -16.69 1.24
CA ARG A 270 -10.95 -16.77 -0.03
C ARG A 270 -11.94 -15.62 -0.16
N GLY A 271 -12.08 -15.07 -1.36
CA GLY A 271 -13.15 -14.15 -1.68
C GLY A 271 -12.83 -13.22 -2.84
N GLU A 272 -13.57 -12.12 -2.90
CA GLU A 272 -13.39 -11.07 -3.90
C GLU A 272 -12.97 -9.79 -3.20
N TYR A 273 -11.82 -9.26 -3.57
CA TYR A 273 -11.20 -8.11 -2.94
C TYR A 273 -11.37 -6.88 -3.83
N LEU A 274 -11.67 -5.74 -3.20
CA LEU A 274 -11.64 -4.46 -3.90
C LEU A 274 -10.23 -3.90 -3.79
N ALA A 275 -9.42 -4.12 -4.83
CA ALA A 275 -8.09 -3.56 -4.93
C ALA A 275 -8.21 -2.08 -5.33
N GLU A 276 -7.62 -1.21 -4.50
CA GLU A 276 -7.53 0.22 -4.76
C GLU A 276 -6.11 0.54 -5.27
N LEU A 277 -5.92 0.61 -6.59
CA LEU A 277 -4.63 1.00 -7.15
C LEU A 277 -4.46 2.52 -7.18
N GLU A 278 -3.29 2.98 -6.73
CA GLU A 278 -2.89 4.37 -6.80
C GLU A 278 -2.40 4.71 -8.20
N MET A 279 -2.96 5.77 -8.79
CA MET A 279 -2.63 6.21 -10.13
C MET A 279 -1.54 7.30 -10.10
N PRO A 280 -0.28 7.01 -10.51
CA PRO A 280 0.84 7.95 -10.32
C PRO A 280 0.70 9.25 -11.12
N PHE A 281 -0.02 9.24 -12.25
CA PHE A 281 -0.22 10.41 -13.12
C PHE A 281 -1.09 11.51 -12.48
N LEU A 282 -1.84 11.19 -11.42
CA LEU A 282 -2.62 12.18 -10.65
C LEU A 282 -1.82 12.79 -9.49
N SER A 283 -0.60 12.31 -9.25
CA SER A 283 0.29 12.85 -8.20
C SER A 283 0.61 14.35 -8.33
N PRO A 284 0.71 14.97 -9.54
CA PRO A 284 0.92 16.42 -9.63
C PRO A 284 -0.28 17.23 -9.11
N VAL A 285 -1.51 16.75 -9.36
CA VAL A 285 -2.76 17.38 -8.89
C VAL A 285 -2.88 17.24 -7.37
N VAL A 286 -2.52 16.08 -6.83
CA VAL A 286 -2.49 15.83 -5.38
C VAL A 286 -1.43 16.70 -4.69
N ARG A 287 -0.26 16.92 -5.31
CA ARG A 287 0.76 17.84 -4.81
C ARG A 287 0.27 19.30 -4.80
N LEU A 288 -0.41 19.74 -5.86
CA LEU A 288 -1.04 21.06 -5.93
C LEU A 288 -2.14 21.23 -4.88
N ALA A 289 -2.99 20.22 -4.69
CA ALA A 289 -4.03 20.23 -3.66
C ALA A 289 -3.42 20.24 -2.24
N ASN A 290 -2.33 19.50 -2.01
CA ASN A 290 -1.61 19.50 -0.74
C ASN A 290 -0.85 20.81 -0.48
N LEU A 291 -0.30 21.45 -1.52
CA LEU A 291 0.31 22.78 -1.44
C LEU A 291 -0.74 23.85 -1.12
N ALA A 292 -1.89 23.83 -1.81
CA ALA A 292 -3.02 24.69 -1.52
C ALA A 292 -3.55 24.48 -0.10
N ARG A 293 -3.59 23.22 0.38
CA ARG A 293 -3.97 22.88 1.76
C ARG A 293 -2.94 23.32 2.79
N GLY A 294 -1.64 23.23 2.48
CA GLY A 294 -0.56 23.75 3.33
C GLY A 294 -0.60 25.27 3.44
N TYR A 295 -0.94 25.94 2.34
CA TYR A 295 -1.22 27.38 2.32
C TYR A 295 -2.47 27.71 3.16
N TRP A 296 -3.54 26.94 2.99
CA TRP A 296 -4.80 27.08 3.75
C TRP A 296 -4.62 26.84 5.26
N ARG A 297 -3.81 25.84 5.66
CA ARG A 297 -3.43 25.57 7.07
C ARG A 297 -2.64 26.72 7.68
N ARG A 298 -1.74 27.34 6.92
CA ARG A 298 -0.99 28.52 7.38
C ARG A 298 -1.86 29.77 7.45
N PHE A 299 -2.85 29.89 6.57
CA PHE A 299 -3.75 31.04 6.52
C PHE A 299 -4.87 30.98 7.58
N LEU A 300 -5.39 29.79 7.90
CA LEU A 300 -6.42 29.59 8.94
C LEU A 300 -5.87 29.18 10.31
N GLY A 301 -4.58 28.86 10.43
CA GLY A 301 -3.92 28.45 11.68
C GLY A 301 -3.89 29.52 12.79
N GLN A 302 -4.50 30.69 12.57
CA GLN A 302 -4.72 31.70 13.61
C GLN A 302 -6.16 31.72 14.16
N VAL A 303 -7.09 30.91 13.63
CA VAL A 303 -8.47 30.83 14.15
C VAL A 303 -8.79 29.41 14.63
N ARG A 304 -8.46 29.20 15.91
CA ARG A 304 -9.23 28.43 16.90
C ARG A 304 -9.36 26.90 16.74
N GLY A 305 -8.61 26.17 17.59
CA GLY A 305 -9.12 25.03 18.37
C GLY A 305 -8.85 23.62 17.83
N GLU A 306 -8.22 22.80 18.67
CA GLU A 306 -7.84 21.37 18.51
C GLU A 306 -8.99 20.39 18.19
N ALA A 307 -10.22 20.88 17.94
CA ALA A 307 -11.38 20.06 17.60
C ALA A 307 -11.62 19.88 16.09
N ALA A 308 -10.84 20.56 15.22
CA ALA A 308 -10.95 20.44 13.76
C ALA A 308 -10.05 19.33 13.16
N ASP A 309 -9.17 18.72 13.96
CA ASP A 309 -8.17 17.75 13.48
C ASP A 309 -8.75 16.35 13.17
N GLN A 310 -10.00 16.07 13.55
CA GLN A 310 -10.60 14.73 13.39
C GLN A 310 -11.68 14.62 12.31
N ALA A 311 -12.07 15.69 11.61
CA ALA A 311 -13.27 15.69 10.76
C ALA A 311 -13.04 15.94 9.25
N LEU A 312 -11.80 15.97 8.77
CA LEU A 312 -11.53 16.12 7.33
C LEU A 312 -10.88 14.86 6.77
N ILE A 313 -11.73 14.03 6.16
CA ILE A 313 -11.39 12.84 5.37
C ILE A 313 -10.18 13.18 4.48
N PRO A 314 -9.07 12.42 4.54
CA PRO A 314 -7.97 12.63 3.61
C PRO A 314 -8.50 12.51 2.19
N LEU A 315 -8.13 13.46 1.31
CA LEU A 315 -8.27 13.28 -0.14
C LEU A 315 -7.25 12.20 -0.54
N ASN A 316 -7.58 10.95 -0.21
CA ASN A 316 -6.85 9.81 -0.71
C ASN A 316 -6.93 9.87 -2.23
N VAL A 317 -5.75 9.73 -2.84
CA VAL A 317 -5.50 9.52 -4.26
C VAL A 317 -6.71 8.85 -4.91
N PHE A 318 -7.21 9.38 -6.04
CA PHE A 318 -8.30 8.77 -6.80
C PHE A 318 -7.98 7.30 -7.09
N ARG A 319 -8.41 6.43 -6.17
CA ARG A 319 -8.21 5.00 -6.20
C ARG A 319 -9.35 4.43 -6.99
N ILE A 320 -9.00 3.78 -8.07
CA ILE A 320 -9.97 3.17 -8.94
C ILE A 320 -10.14 1.74 -8.44
N PRO A 321 -11.32 1.37 -7.90
CA PRO A 321 -11.52 0.02 -7.41
C PRO A 321 -11.49 -0.94 -8.60
N PHE A 322 -10.79 -2.04 -8.46
CA PHE A 322 -10.90 -3.22 -9.31
C PHE A 322 -11.14 -4.44 -8.44
N VAL A 323 -11.72 -5.49 -9.03
CA VAL A 323 -11.99 -6.72 -8.28
C VAL A 323 -10.84 -7.67 -8.50
N ASP A 324 -10.23 -8.11 -7.41
CA ASP A 324 -9.32 -9.24 -7.40
C ASP A 324 -10.06 -10.49 -6.91
N TYR A 325 -9.92 -11.60 -7.62
CA TYR A 325 -10.65 -12.84 -7.33
C TYR A 325 -9.69 -13.86 -6.75
N ALA A 326 -9.72 -14.02 -5.44
CA ALA A 326 -8.92 -15.00 -4.71
C ALA A 326 -9.84 -16.12 -4.19
N ARG A 327 -10.52 -16.85 -5.07
CA ARG A 327 -11.58 -17.79 -4.68
C ARG A 327 -11.05 -19.15 -4.23
N GLY A 328 -9.90 -19.57 -4.76
CA GLY A 328 -9.29 -20.87 -4.43
C GLY A 328 -10.11 -22.08 -4.86
N ASP A 329 -10.93 -21.97 -5.92
CA ASP A 329 -11.82 -23.00 -6.45
C ASP A 329 -11.29 -23.69 -7.73
N GLY A 330 -10.02 -23.43 -8.06
CA GLY A 330 -9.25 -24.01 -9.16
C GLY A 330 -8.12 -24.91 -8.66
N LEU A 331 -7.02 -24.96 -9.44
CA LEU A 331 -5.83 -25.77 -9.12
C LEU A 331 -5.21 -25.32 -7.80
N SER A 332 -4.77 -26.28 -6.98
CA SER A 332 -3.97 -26.01 -5.78
C SER A 332 -2.57 -26.57 -5.92
N LEU A 333 -1.57 -25.80 -5.48
CA LEU A 333 -0.16 -26.10 -5.65
C LEU A 333 0.60 -26.03 -4.33
N GLY A 334 1.43 -27.04 -4.05
CA GLY A 334 2.22 -27.17 -2.84
C GLY A 334 2.02 -28.51 -2.14
N PRO A 335 2.56 -28.70 -0.94
CA PRO A 335 2.57 -30.00 -0.25
C PRO A 335 1.17 -30.61 -0.10
N GLY A 336 1.01 -31.84 -0.60
CA GLY A 336 -0.24 -32.59 -0.48
C GLY A 336 -1.42 -31.99 -1.27
N GLN A 337 -1.17 -31.18 -2.29
CA GLN A 337 -2.20 -30.59 -3.17
C GLN A 337 -2.25 -31.28 -4.55
N ASP A 338 -3.01 -30.72 -5.49
CA ASP A 338 -3.16 -31.27 -6.86
C ASP A 338 -1.83 -31.37 -7.63
N ARG A 339 -0.92 -30.42 -7.34
CA ARG A 339 0.46 -30.37 -7.83
C ARG A 339 1.37 -29.99 -6.68
N GLU A 340 2.56 -30.58 -6.63
CA GLU A 340 3.57 -30.28 -5.62
C GLU A 340 4.69 -29.42 -6.19
N TRP A 341 5.44 -28.76 -5.30
CA TRP A 341 6.67 -28.08 -5.67
C TRP A 341 7.72 -29.10 -6.10
N THR A 342 8.38 -28.86 -7.23
CA THR A 342 9.42 -29.78 -7.71
C THR A 342 10.71 -29.62 -6.89
N ASP A 343 11.25 -28.41 -6.83
CA ASP A 343 12.45 -28.11 -6.05
C ASP A 343 12.54 -26.62 -5.67
N VAL A 344 13.29 -26.36 -4.58
CA VAL A 344 13.56 -24.99 -4.10
C VAL A 344 14.69 -24.38 -4.91
N CYS A 345 14.43 -23.25 -5.58
CA CYS A 345 15.48 -22.47 -6.22
C CYS A 345 16.07 -21.46 -5.22
N LEU A 346 17.24 -21.73 -4.65
CA LEU A 346 17.85 -20.82 -3.68
C LEU A 346 18.27 -19.49 -4.33
N LEU A 347 17.98 -18.40 -3.63
CA LEU A 347 18.43 -17.04 -3.94
C LEU A 347 19.61 -16.59 -3.08
N ASP A 348 20.15 -17.46 -2.22
CA ASP A 348 21.36 -17.22 -1.45
C ASP A 348 22.40 -18.32 -1.76
N PRO A 349 23.62 -17.95 -2.22
CA PRO A 349 24.03 -16.61 -2.64
C PRO A 349 23.21 -16.09 -3.82
N THR A 350 23.03 -14.76 -3.92
CA THR A 350 22.22 -14.14 -4.98
C THR A 350 22.72 -14.52 -6.37
N PRO A 351 21.90 -15.17 -7.22
CA PRO A 351 22.28 -15.48 -8.58
C PRO A 351 22.63 -14.23 -9.38
N GLY A 352 23.61 -14.33 -10.30
CA GLY A 352 24.05 -13.19 -11.10
C GLY A 352 22.93 -12.52 -11.89
N TRP A 353 21.98 -13.30 -12.41
CA TRP A 353 20.81 -12.76 -13.13
C TRP A 353 19.90 -11.92 -12.22
N ALA A 354 19.78 -12.26 -10.93
CA ALA A 354 18.95 -11.52 -9.98
C ALA A 354 19.67 -10.26 -9.49
N GLN A 355 20.98 -10.39 -9.21
CA GLN A 355 21.80 -9.31 -8.66
C GLN A 355 22.16 -8.24 -9.71
N ASN A 356 22.50 -8.65 -10.93
CA ASN A 356 23.09 -7.76 -11.92
C ASN A 356 22.07 -7.21 -12.92
N TYR A 357 20.94 -7.90 -13.14
CA TYR A 357 19.90 -7.41 -14.03
C TYR A 357 18.89 -6.53 -13.28
N ARG A 358 18.90 -5.23 -13.62
CA ARG A 358 17.98 -4.21 -13.05
C ARG A 358 16.80 -3.89 -13.96
N GLY A 359 16.72 -4.52 -15.13
CA GLY A 359 15.70 -4.25 -16.14
C GLY A 359 14.34 -4.83 -15.80
N LEU A 360 13.37 -4.53 -16.67
CA LEU A 360 12.02 -5.07 -16.59
C LEU A 360 11.98 -6.50 -17.15
N TRP A 361 11.24 -7.38 -16.50
CA TRP A 361 11.12 -8.79 -16.87
C TRP A 361 10.11 -9.05 -17.99
N GLY A 362 9.72 -8.01 -18.72
CA GLY A 362 8.78 -8.06 -19.83
C GLY A 362 8.68 -6.69 -20.50
N VAL A 363 7.79 -6.55 -21.49
CA VAL A 363 7.74 -5.36 -22.35
C VAL A 363 7.60 -4.03 -21.58
N TYR A 364 8.38 -3.04 -22.01
CA TYR A 364 8.24 -1.64 -21.59
C TYR A 364 7.32 -0.86 -22.56
N VAL A 365 6.06 -0.66 -22.17
CA VAL A 365 5.01 -0.08 -23.03
C VAL A 365 4.97 1.45 -23.01
N ARG A 366 5.72 2.10 -22.10
CA ARG A 366 5.72 3.56 -21.89
C ARG A 366 4.31 4.12 -21.63
N ASP A 367 3.45 3.36 -20.95
CA ASP A 367 2.10 3.80 -20.59
C ASP A 367 2.17 4.87 -19.46
N PRO A 368 1.50 6.03 -19.60
CA PRO A 368 1.42 7.06 -18.55
C PRO A 368 0.87 6.57 -17.20
N ILE A 369 0.19 5.41 -17.18
CA ILE A 369 -0.42 4.84 -15.98
C ILE A 369 0.45 3.72 -15.38
N ALA A 370 1.54 3.33 -16.06
CA ALA A 370 2.46 2.25 -15.69
C ALA A 370 1.79 0.88 -15.42
N GLY A 371 0.49 0.74 -15.66
CA GLY A 371 -0.26 -0.50 -15.43
C GLY A 371 0.22 -1.63 -16.33
N GLU A 372 0.48 -1.36 -17.61
CA GLU A 372 0.93 -2.37 -18.58
C GLU A 372 2.46 -2.55 -18.64
N ASN A 373 3.24 -1.76 -17.89
CA ASN A 373 4.69 -1.98 -17.86
C ASN A 373 4.97 -3.25 -17.04
N ALA A 374 5.81 -4.12 -17.58
CA ALA A 374 6.22 -5.31 -16.86
C ALA A 374 6.92 -4.97 -15.52
N PRO A 375 6.88 -5.88 -14.53
CA PRO A 375 7.58 -5.71 -13.28
C PRO A 375 9.09 -5.82 -13.49
N ALA A 376 9.86 -5.27 -12.56
CA ALA A 376 11.27 -5.60 -12.42
C ALA A 376 11.45 -6.93 -11.68
N GLY A 377 12.69 -7.43 -11.60
CA GLY A 377 13.01 -8.69 -10.91
C GLY A 377 12.79 -8.66 -9.39
N PRO A 378 13.12 -9.75 -8.68
CA PRO A 378 12.88 -9.88 -7.24
C PRO A 378 13.73 -8.94 -6.38
N VAL A 379 14.84 -8.41 -6.92
CA VAL A 379 15.80 -7.55 -6.20
C VAL A 379 15.48 -6.06 -6.35
N TYR A 380 14.94 -5.64 -7.50
CA TYR A 380 14.83 -4.24 -7.89
C TYR A 380 13.40 -3.82 -8.21
N ASN A 381 13.07 -2.56 -7.93
CA ASN A 381 11.86 -1.88 -8.36
C ASN A 381 11.99 -1.49 -9.84
N ARG A 382 10.87 -1.06 -10.45
CA ARG A 382 10.84 -0.58 -11.85
C ARG A 382 11.75 0.65 -12.11
N ASP A 383 12.09 1.40 -11.06
CA ASP A 383 13.01 2.54 -11.11
C ASP A 383 14.49 2.12 -10.95
N GLY A 384 14.76 0.82 -10.80
CA GLY A 384 16.10 0.27 -10.61
C GLY A 384 16.65 0.38 -9.18
N LEU A 385 15.91 1.00 -8.24
CA LEU A 385 16.24 0.99 -6.82
C LEU A 385 16.00 -0.39 -6.22
N MET A 386 16.78 -0.74 -5.21
CA MET A 386 16.64 -2.03 -4.55
C MET A 386 15.33 -2.09 -3.75
N ARG A 387 14.58 -3.18 -3.89
CA ARG A 387 13.30 -3.40 -3.21
C ARG A 387 13.52 -3.42 -1.70
N ARG A 388 12.61 -2.78 -0.95
CA ARG A 388 12.62 -2.84 0.52
C ARG A 388 12.52 -4.26 1.05
N ALA A 389 11.65 -5.09 0.43
CA ALA A 389 11.55 -6.50 0.75
C ALA A 389 12.88 -7.28 0.55
N TRP A 390 13.83 -6.75 -0.21
CA TRP A 390 15.14 -7.35 -0.41
C TRP A 390 16.19 -6.89 0.61
N TYR A 391 16.34 -5.58 0.83
CA TYR A 391 17.39 -5.04 1.71
C TYR A 391 16.97 -4.94 3.19
N ASP A 392 15.66 -4.84 3.46
CA ASP A 392 15.07 -4.75 4.80
C ASP A 392 13.83 -5.68 4.89
N PRO A 393 14.01 -7.02 4.88
CA PRO A 393 12.89 -7.96 4.95
C PRO A 393 12.08 -7.87 6.26
N ILE A 394 12.69 -7.43 7.36
CA ILE A 394 12.04 -7.30 8.67
C ILE A 394 11.16 -6.05 8.71
N GLY A 395 11.68 -4.89 8.31
CA GLY A 395 10.94 -3.63 8.28
C GLY A 395 9.92 -3.56 7.14
N TRP A 396 10.07 -4.35 6.06
CA TRP A 396 9.04 -4.47 5.02
C TRP A 396 7.67 -4.90 5.58
N ALA A 397 7.65 -5.81 6.55
CA ALA A 397 6.43 -6.22 7.26
C ALA A 397 6.20 -5.46 8.58
N GLY A 398 6.99 -4.43 8.89
CA GLY A 398 6.87 -3.62 10.11
C GLY A 398 7.25 -4.35 11.42
N LEU A 399 8.11 -5.37 11.35
CA LEU A 399 8.59 -6.12 12.52
C LEU A 399 9.83 -5.50 13.19
N ASP A 400 10.42 -4.48 12.59
CA ASP A 400 11.58 -3.73 13.11
C ASP A 400 11.31 -3.04 14.45
N LYS A 401 10.03 -2.79 14.76
CA LYS A 401 9.54 -2.22 16.02
C LYS A 401 8.96 -3.26 16.99
N VAL A 402 8.94 -4.54 16.61
CA VAL A 402 8.32 -5.63 17.38
C VAL A 402 9.42 -6.56 17.88
N PRO A 403 9.66 -6.66 19.20
CA PRO A 403 10.65 -7.59 19.71
C PRO A 403 10.22 -9.03 19.45
N ALA A 404 11.18 -9.90 19.18
CA ALA A 404 10.92 -11.32 19.08
C ALA A 404 10.42 -11.87 20.43
N PRO A 405 9.58 -12.93 20.45
CA PRO A 405 8.97 -13.40 21.70
C PRO A 405 9.97 -13.76 22.81
N HIS A 406 11.13 -14.30 22.44
CA HIS A 406 12.19 -14.66 23.40
C HIS A 406 12.90 -13.44 24.01
N GLU A 407 12.82 -12.26 23.38
CA GLU A 407 13.44 -11.01 23.84
C GLU A 407 12.42 -10.03 24.45
N ALA A 408 11.12 -10.22 24.18
CA ALA A 408 10.07 -9.26 24.51
C ALA A 408 10.02 -8.87 25.98
N LEU A 409 10.24 -9.82 26.89
CA LEU A 409 10.26 -9.58 28.33
C LEU A 409 11.49 -8.76 28.76
N GLU A 410 12.65 -9.03 28.19
CA GLU A 410 13.88 -8.27 28.46
C GLU A 410 13.74 -6.83 27.96
N TRP A 411 13.16 -6.63 26.76
CA TRP A 411 12.84 -5.30 26.23
C TRP A 411 11.89 -4.53 27.15
N ALA A 412 10.83 -5.17 27.63
CA ALA A 412 9.87 -4.53 28.55
C ALA A 412 10.54 -4.14 29.89
N ARG A 413 11.39 -5.00 30.44
CA ARG A 413 12.14 -4.73 31.68
C ARG A 413 13.20 -3.64 31.50
N GLU A 414 13.94 -3.63 30.40
CA GLU A 414 14.88 -2.55 30.07
C GLU A 414 14.13 -1.22 29.98
N ARG A 415 13.00 -1.19 29.27
CA ARG A 415 12.18 0.01 29.17
C ARG A 415 11.63 0.48 30.52
N GLN A 416 11.21 -0.45 31.38
CA GLN A 416 10.77 -0.12 32.74
C GLN A 416 11.89 0.53 33.56
N ARG A 417 13.12 0.00 33.49
CA ARG A 417 14.29 0.58 34.17
C ARG A 417 14.60 1.99 33.67
N GLU A 418 14.61 2.20 32.35
CA GLU A 418 14.85 3.53 31.75
C GLU A 418 13.82 4.57 32.22
N VAL A 419 12.53 4.21 32.24
CA VAL A 419 11.47 5.11 32.70
C VAL A 419 11.61 5.39 34.20
N ALA A 420 11.97 4.40 35.02
CA ALA A 420 12.18 4.58 36.45
C ALA A 420 13.37 5.50 36.75
N GLU A 421 14.49 5.35 36.02
CA GLU A 421 15.65 6.24 36.13
C GLU A 421 15.31 7.67 35.73
N ARG A 422 14.56 7.85 34.64
CA ARG A 422 14.05 9.15 34.18
C ARG A 422 13.13 9.80 35.22
N GLN A 423 12.21 9.04 35.81
CA GLN A 423 11.31 9.52 36.84
C GLN A 423 12.09 9.99 38.08
N ALA A 424 13.06 9.19 38.55
CA ALA A 424 13.90 9.53 39.69
C ALA A 424 14.74 10.79 39.44
N ALA A 425 15.24 11.00 38.22
CA ALA A 425 15.94 12.22 37.83
C ALA A 425 15.03 13.46 37.88
N ARG A 426 13.81 13.35 37.33
CA ARG A 426 12.81 14.44 37.37
C ARG A 426 12.37 14.78 38.78
N GLN A 427 12.21 13.79 39.67
CA GLN A 427 11.87 14.04 41.08
C GLN A 427 12.95 14.86 41.79
N ARG A 428 14.24 14.58 41.54
CA ARG A 428 15.34 15.40 42.06
C ARG A 428 15.30 16.82 41.52
N GLU A 429 15.00 17.00 40.23
CA GLU A 429 14.85 18.33 39.61
C GLU A 429 13.67 19.11 40.19
N ILE A 430 12.52 18.45 40.40
CA ILE A 430 11.35 19.04 41.04
C ILE A 430 11.71 19.51 42.45
N ALA A 431 12.40 18.68 43.24
CA ALA A 431 12.80 19.05 44.59
C ALA A 431 13.70 20.29 44.61
N ALA A 432 14.70 20.35 43.72
CA ALA A 432 15.60 21.50 43.59
C ALA A 432 14.85 22.77 43.16
N LYS A 433 14.03 22.70 42.11
CA LYS A 433 13.26 23.86 41.61
C LYS A 433 12.18 24.31 42.59
N ALA A 434 11.55 23.39 43.32
CA ALA A 434 10.56 23.73 44.33
C ALA A 434 11.19 24.53 45.48
N HIS A 435 12.40 24.19 45.90
CA HIS A 435 13.17 24.98 46.86
C HIS A 435 13.42 26.40 46.34
N THR A 436 13.95 26.52 45.12
CA THR A 436 14.19 27.84 44.49
C THR A 436 12.92 28.67 44.35
N LEU A 437 11.78 28.06 44.04
CA LEU A 437 10.50 28.76 43.95
C LEU A 437 10.10 29.39 45.30
N VAL A 438 10.31 28.66 46.40
CA VAL A 438 10.05 29.16 47.76
C VAL A 438 11.00 30.30 48.10
N ASP A 439 12.29 30.18 47.77
CA ASP A 439 13.29 31.23 48.00
C ASP A 439 12.91 32.53 47.27
N LEU A 440 12.55 32.42 45.98
CA LEU A 440 12.13 33.56 45.17
C LEU A 440 10.84 34.20 45.71
N GLN A 441 9.88 33.39 46.16
CA GLN A 441 8.65 33.90 46.76
C GLN A 441 8.92 34.66 48.07
N LEU A 442 9.86 34.17 48.88
CA LEU A 442 10.29 34.84 50.11
C LEU A 442 10.96 36.17 49.79
N GLU A 443 11.86 36.21 48.79
CA GLU A 443 12.49 37.45 48.30
C GLU A 443 11.46 38.47 47.81
N ALA A 444 10.52 38.05 46.96
CA ALA A 444 9.47 38.92 46.44
C ALA A 444 8.61 39.51 47.57
N THR A 445 8.23 38.68 48.55
CA THR A 445 7.45 39.11 49.73
C THR A 445 8.23 40.12 50.59
N ALA A 446 9.55 39.94 50.75
CA ALA A 446 10.39 40.87 51.52
C ALA A 446 10.57 42.25 50.85
N MET A 447 10.46 42.31 49.51
CA MET A 447 10.55 43.55 48.73
C MET A 447 9.23 44.31 48.64
N ASP A 448 8.11 43.67 48.95
CA ASP A 448 6.78 44.27 48.84
C ASP A 448 6.65 45.53 49.72
N GLY A 449 5.97 46.54 49.18
CA GLY A 449 5.82 47.86 49.80
C GLY A 449 7.08 48.74 49.82
N ARG A 450 8.21 48.34 49.22
CA ARG A 450 9.46 49.14 49.15
C ARG A 450 9.67 49.75 47.76
N PRO A 451 9.42 51.07 47.56
CA PRO A 451 9.43 51.68 46.22
C PRO A 451 10.75 51.56 45.46
N HIS A 452 11.89 51.61 46.15
CA HIS A 452 13.22 51.54 45.53
C HIS A 452 13.58 50.14 45.00
N LEU A 453 12.84 49.08 45.38
CA LEU A 453 13.06 47.70 44.95
C LEU A 453 12.11 47.25 43.85
N ARG A 454 11.21 48.13 43.36
CA ARG A 454 10.13 47.76 42.43
C ARG A 454 10.61 46.98 41.19
N ARG A 455 11.70 47.43 40.55
CA ARG A 455 12.24 46.73 39.37
C ARG A 455 12.75 45.31 39.69
N LEU A 456 13.36 45.11 40.85
CA LEU A 456 13.82 43.80 41.29
C LEU A 456 12.64 42.90 41.65
N TYR A 457 11.62 43.45 42.31
CA TYR A 457 10.37 42.74 42.59
C TYR A 457 9.70 42.24 41.31
N ASP A 458 9.49 43.11 40.32
CA ASP A 458 8.82 42.73 39.05
C ASP A 458 9.61 41.60 38.33
N ALA A 459 10.94 41.65 38.35
CA ALA A 459 11.78 40.58 37.81
C ALA A 459 11.62 39.25 38.57
N ARG A 460 11.58 39.27 39.91
CA ARG A 460 11.38 38.07 40.73
C ARG A 460 9.99 37.45 40.52
N VAL A 461 8.94 38.27 40.38
CA VAL A 461 7.59 37.79 40.07
C VAL A 461 7.56 37.06 38.72
N ALA A 462 8.19 37.62 37.68
CA ALA A 462 8.28 36.97 36.38
C ALA A 462 9.05 35.62 36.44
N GLU A 463 10.13 35.57 37.22
CA GLU A 463 10.88 34.32 37.46
C GLU A 463 10.04 33.28 38.20
N ILE A 464 9.26 33.68 39.22
CA ILE A 464 8.34 32.82 39.97
C ILE A 464 7.30 32.20 39.02
N GLU A 465 6.68 33.01 38.16
CA GLU A 465 5.68 32.51 37.20
C GLU A 465 6.28 31.53 36.20
N ALA A 466 7.47 31.82 35.66
CA ALA A 466 8.19 30.93 34.75
C ALA A 466 8.54 29.61 35.43
N LEU A 467 9.10 29.67 36.65
CA LEU A 467 9.51 28.49 37.40
C LEU A 467 8.32 27.65 37.87
N SER A 468 7.23 28.29 38.27
CA SER A 468 5.96 27.64 38.63
C SER A 468 5.37 26.85 37.45
N ARG A 469 5.35 27.46 36.24
CA ARG A 469 4.93 26.76 35.02
C ARG A 469 5.85 25.58 34.68
N ALA A 470 7.17 25.76 34.78
CA ALA A 470 8.13 24.67 34.55
C ALA A 470 7.94 23.52 35.56
N LEU A 471 7.73 23.83 36.84
CA LEU A 471 7.44 22.83 37.88
C LEU A 471 6.13 22.10 37.62
N ALA A 472 5.08 22.80 37.19
CA ALA A 472 3.81 22.18 36.82
C ALA A 472 3.99 21.19 35.66
N GLY A 473 4.77 21.57 34.63
CA GLY A 473 5.15 20.68 33.53
C GLY A 473 5.91 19.43 33.99
N LEU A 474 6.96 19.61 34.80
CA LEU A 474 7.75 18.49 35.34
C LEU A 474 6.91 17.54 36.21
N ARG A 475 6.00 18.08 37.03
CA ARG A 475 5.07 17.28 37.84
C ARG A 475 4.10 16.48 36.98
N ALA A 476 3.54 17.10 35.92
CA ALA A 476 2.68 16.42 34.97
C ALA A 476 3.42 15.27 34.25
N GLU A 477 4.65 15.51 33.79
CA GLU A 477 5.49 14.47 33.18
C GLU A 477 5.85 13.34 34.15
N THR A 478 6.11 13.66 35.42
CA THR A 478 6.41 12.66 36.47
C THR A 478 5.19 11.78 36.77
N ALA A 479 4.00 12.36 36.80
CA ALA A 479 2.75 11.61 36.95
C ALA A 479 2.47 10.70 35.74
N ALA A 480 2.79 11.18 34.52
CA ALA A 480 2.69 10.35 33.32
C ALA A 480 3.69 9.18 33.34
N ASP A 481 4.92 9.40 33.82
CA ASP A 481 5.91 8.34 34.02
C ASP A 481 5.44 7.30 35.05
N GLU A 482 4.81 7.73 36.14
CA GLU A 482 4.25 6.82 37.17
C GLU A 482 3.17 5.91 36.58
N ALA A 483 2.22 6.49 35.84
CA ALA A 483 1.18 5.73 35.15
C ALA A 483 1.76 4.76 34.10
N LEU A 484 2.81 5.19 33.38
CA LEU A 484 3.51 4.34 32.42
C LEU A 484 4.24 3.17 33.10
N LEU A 485 4.88 3.39 34.25
CA LEU A 485 5.55 2.33 35.02
C LEU A 485 4.56 1.29 35.52
N GLU A 486 3.38 1.71 35.99
CA GLU A 486 2.32 0.80 36.38
C GLU A 486 1.84 -0.04 35.18
N ALA A 487 1.59 0.60 34.04
CA ALA A 487 1.19 -0.09 32.81
C ALA A 487 2.27 -1.09 32.33
N LEU A 488 3.56 -0.71 32.40
CA LEU A 488 4.67 -1.61 32.07
C LEU A 488 4.76 -2.78 33.05
N ALA A 489 4.55 -2.55 34.35
CA ALA A 489 4.54 -3.62 35.35
C ALA A 489 3.40 -4.63 35.09
N GLN A 490 2.20 -4.14 34.76
CA GLN A 490 1.07 -4.99 34.38
C GLN A 490 1.36 -5.77 33.09
N HIS A 491 1.96 -5.12 32.09
CA HIS A 491 2.36 -5.75 30.83
C HIS A 491 3.39 -6.86 31.04
N ILE A 492 4.45 -6.60 31.82
CA ILE A 492 5.48 -7.57 32.19
C ILE A 492 4.86 -8.77 32.90
N ALA A 493 4.01 -8.53 33.91
CA ALA A 493 3.33 -9.60 34.63
C ALA A 493 2.43 -10.44 33.71
N GLY A 494 1.77 -9.82 32.73
CA GLY A 494 1.01 -10.52 31.68
C GLY A 494 1.90 -11.41 30.81
N GLN A 495 3.02 -10.88 30.33
CA GLN A 495 3.98 -11.65 29.53
C GLN A 495 4.58 -12.84 30.31
N GLU A 496 4.86 -12.68 31.60
CA GLU A 496 5.31 -13.78 32.48
C GLU A 496 4.27 -14.89 32.63
N ARG A 497 2.97 -14.56 32.52
CA ARG A 497 1.88 -15.53 32.45
C ARG A 497 1.65 -16.11 31.04
N GLY A 498 2.43 -15.66 30.05
CA GLY A 498 2.30 -16.09 28.65
C GLY A 498 1.24 -15.32 27.85
N GLU A 499 0.74 -14.19 28.33
CA GLU A 499 -0.20 -13.36 27.59
C GLU A 499 0.52 -12.64 26.42
N ARG A 500 0.00 -12.80 25.20
CA ARG A 500 0.65 -12.29 23.96
C ARG A 500 -0.05 -11.09 23.32
N GLY A 501 -1.02 -10.50 24.03
CA GLY A 501 -1.86 -9.42 23.53
C GLY A 501 -2.78 -9.83 22.36
N PRO A 502 -3.58 -8.88 21.84
CA PRO A 502 -4.51 -9.14 20.75
C PRO A 502 -3.79 -9.45 19.43
N LEU A 503 -4.28 -10.46 18.70
CA LEU A 503 -3.72 -10.95 17.43
C LEU A 503 -3.57 -9.89 16.33
N ARG A 504 -4.49 -8.92 16.31
CA ARG A 504 -4.71 -7.98 15.20
C ARG A 504 -4.56 -6.51 15.60
N ALA A 505 -3.97 -6.22 16.76
CA ALA A 505 -3.85 -4.86 17.29
C ALA A 505 -3.07 -3.90 16.37
N HIS A 506 -2.18 -4.44 15.52
CA HIS A 506 -1.39 -3.66 14.57
C HIS A 506 -2.11 -3.36 13.26
N ILE A 507 -3.24 -4.02 12.97
CA ILE A 507 -3.96 -3.88 11.70
C ILE A 507 -4.84 -2.63 11.78
N LYS A 508 -4.58 -1.66 10.90
CA LYS A 508 -5.38 -0.46 10.71
C LYS A 508 -6.33 -0.61 9.52
N HIS A 509 -5.86 -1.22 8.43
CA HIS A 509 -6.66 -1.46 7.23
C HIS A 509 -6.66 -2.96 6.92
N ALA A 510 -7.68 -3.66 7.40
CA ALA A 510 -7.80 -5.09 7.14
C ALA A 510 -8.20 -5.34 5.68
N HIS A 511 -7.37 -6.07 4.94
CA HIS A 511 -7.71 -6.60 3.63
C HIS A 511 -8.74 -7.73 3.81
N VAL A 512 -10.02 -7.39 3.79
CA VAL A 512 -11.12 -8.35 3.91
C VAL A 512 -11.86 -8.49 2.58
N PRO A 513 -12.35 -9.69 2.25
CA PRO A 513 -13.16 -9.87 1.06
C PRO A 513 -14.46 -9.05 1.17
N ALA A 514 -14.93 -8.56 0.04
CA ALA A 514 -16.15 -7.78 -0.06
C ALA A 514 -17.37 -8.61 0.40
N SER A 515 -18.19 -8.04 1.28
CA SER A 515 -19.39 -8.72 1.78
C SER A 515 -20.48 -8.84 0.70
N ASP A 516 -21.18 -9.97 0.65
CA ASP A 516 -22.25 -10.24 -0.32
C ASP A 516 -23.56 -9.46 -0.07
N THR A 517 -23.63 -8.65 0.97
CA THR A 517 -24.87 -8.06 1.53
C THR A 517 -25.55 -6.98 0.66
N GLY A 518 -25.04 -6.68 -0.54
CA GLY A 518 -25.62 -5.69 -1.47
C GLY A 518 -26.41 -6.25 -2.67
N LEU A 519 -26.49 -7.58 -2.85
CA LEU A 519 -26.88 -8.19 -4.14
C LEU A 519 -28.40 -8.17 -4.47
N ALA A 520 -29.27 -7.69 -3.59
CA ALA A 520 -30.73 -7.78 -3.78
C ALA A 520 -31.29 -6.96 -4.96
N LEU A 521 -30.60 -5.90 -5.41
CA LEU A 521 -30.92 -5.10 -6.61
C LEU A 521 -30.04 -5.47 -7.83
N GLY A 522 -29.28 -6.57 -7.74
CA GLY A 522 -28.10 -6.85 -8.56
C GLY A 522 -28.33 -6.82 -10.08
N ARG A 523 -29.42 -7.38 -10.61
CA ARG A 523 -29.61 -7.47 -12.08
C ARG A 523 -29.83 -6.12 -12.75
N ILE A 524 -30.64 -5.25 -12.14
CA ILE A 524 -30.96 -3.94 -12.71
C ILE A 524 -29.75 -3.01 -12.59
N ALA A 525 -29.08 -3.02 -11.44
CA ALA A 525 -27.85 -2.27 -11.24
C ALA A 525 -26.74 -2.75 -12.19
N GLU A 526 -26.62 -4.06 -12.43
CA GLU A 526 -25.64 -4.64 -13.35
C GLU A 526 -25.95 -4.31 -14.82
N THR A 527 -27.22 -4.38 -15.22
CA THR A 527 -27.65 -3.99 -16.58
C THR A 527 -27.38 -2.50 -16.81
N TRP A 528 -27.73 -1.65 -15.84
CA TRP A 528 -27.41 -0.22 -15.88
C TRP A 528 -25.90 0.00 -15.98
N SER A 529 -25.11 -0.68 -15.15
CA SER A 529 -23.66 -0.51 -15.17
C SER A 529 -22.99 -0.99 -16.46
N ALA A 530 -23.57 -1.97 -17.15
CA ALA A 530 -23.06 -2.43 -18.44
C ALA A 530 -23.32 -1.43 -19.58
N ILE A 531 -24.45 -0.73 -19.55
CA ILE A 531 -24.88 0.16 -20.65
C ILE A 531 -24.55 1.64 -20.41
N SER A 532 -24.33 2.07 -19.16
CA SER A 532 -24.28 3.48 -18.79
C SER A 532 -23.18 4.26 -19.52
N ILE A 533 -22.02 3.66 -19.77
CA ILE A 533 -20.93 4.32 -20.51
C ILE A 533 -21.28 4.45 -21.99
N GLY A 534 -21.84 3.41 -22.58
CA GLY A 534 -22.33 3.47 -23.96
C GLY A 534 -23.42 4.56 -24.12
N LEU A 535 -24.35 4.64 -23.17
CA LEU A 535 -25.37 5.69 -23.12
C LEU A 535 -24.75 7.08 -22.91
N LEU A 536 -23.71 7.22 -22.09
CA LEU A 536 -22.97 8.47 -21.92
C LEU A 536 -22.33 8.91 -23.25
N MET A 537 -21.65 8.00 -23.94
CA MET A 537 -20.99 8.31 -25.22
C MET A 537 -22.01 8.68 -26.31
N ILE A 538 -23.10 7.91 -26.43
CA ILE A 538 -24.19 8.22 -27.35
C ILE A 538 -24.81 9.58 -26.99
N GLY A 539 -25.11 9.82 -25.71
CA GLY A 539 -25.65 11.09 -25.23
C GLY A 539 -24.73 12.28 -25.51
N PHE A 540 -23.42 12.13 -25.30
CA PHE A 540 -22.43 13.14 -25.65
C PHE A 540 -22.44 13.47 -27.15
N VAL A 541 -22.44 12.44 -28.01
CA VAL A 541 -22.52 12.63 -29.46
C VAL A 541 -23.82 13.34 -29.85
N LEU A 542 -24.96 12.99 -29.26
CA LEU A 542 -26.24 13.67 -29.50
C LEU A 542 -26.20 15.15 -29.07
N VAL A 543 -25.60 15.46 -27.92
CA VAL A 543 -25.44 16.86 -27.47
C VAL A 543 -24.54 17.64 -28.43
N VAL A 544 -23.44 17.04 -28.90
CA VAL A 544 -22.53 17.66 -29.87
C VAL A 544 -23.22 17.93 -31.21
N LEU A 545 -24.01 16.97 -31.70
CA LEU A 545 -24.66 17.06 -33.03
C LEU A 545 -25.89 17.97 -33.03
N PHE A 546 -26.72 17.92 -31.98
CA PHE A 546 -28.04 18.57 -31.98
C PHE A 546 -28.15 19.77 -31.03
N ALA A 547 -27.27 19.88 -30.03
CA ALA A 547 -27.37 20.88 -28.97
C ALA A 547 -26.02 21.52 -28.62
N ARG A 548 -25.15 21.74 -29.62
CA ARG A 548 -23.77 22.24 -29.43
C ARG A 548 -23.70 23.54 -28.61
N HIS A 549 -24.69 24.42 -28.71
CA HIS A 549 -24.73 25.66 -27.93
C HIS A 549 -24.92 25.41 -26.42
N TYR A 550 -25.52 24.27 -26.04
CA TYR A 550 -25.72 23.84 -24.67
C TYR A 550 -24.69 22.80 -24.21
N LEU A 551 -23.56 22.62 -24.91
CA LEU A 551 -22.62 21.53 -24.67
C LEU A 551 -22.26 21.34 -23.19
N MET A 552 -21.88 22.42 -22.51
CA MET A 552 -21.47 22.38 -21.10
C MET A 552 -22.64 22.01 -20.18
N PHE A 553 -23.82 22.58 -20.41
CA PHE A 553 -25.02 22.28 -19.63
C PHE A 553 -25.51 20.84 -19.87
N GLY A 554 -25.58 20.43 -21.13
CA GLY A 554 -25.99 19.08 -21.54
C GLY A 554 -25.05 18.01 -20.99
N LEU A 555 -23.74 18.23 -21.05
CA LEU A 555 -22.75 17.32 -20.47
C LEU A 555 -22.88 17.24 -18.95
N THR A 556 -23.06 18.38 -18.28
CA THR A 556 -23.26 18.43 -16.81
C THR A 556 -24.52 17.69 -16.41
N ALA A 557 -25.64 17.91 -17.11
CA ALA A 557 -26.90 17.23 -16.86
C ALA A 557 -26.80 15.71 -17.10
N LEU A 558 -26.09 15.29 -18.16
CA LEU A 558 -25.85 13.89 -18.48
C LEU A 558 -25.06 13.19 -17.37
N ILE A 559 -23.95 13.81 -16.92
CA ILE A 559 -23.12 13.31 -15.82
C ILE A 559 -23.90 13.28 -14.51
N ALA A 560 -24.62 14.36 -14.17
CA ALA A 560 -25.41 14.46 -12.94
C ALA A 560 -26.51 13.40 -12.88
N THR A 561 -27.22 13.17 -13.99
CA THR A 561 -28.25 12.13 -14.10
C THR A 561 -27.65 10.75 -13.85
N LEU A 562 -26.49 10.48 -14.45
CA LEU A 562 -25.82 9.19 -14.32
C LEU A 562 -25.34 8.96 -12.87
N LEU A 563 -24.69 9.95 -12.26
CA LEU A 563 -24.28 9.90 -10.86
C LEU A 563 -25.47 9.72 -9.91
N PHE A 564 -26.60 10.37 -10.18
CA PHE A 564 -27.81 10.24 -9.38
C PHE A 564 -28.40 8.83 -9.44
N VAL A 565 -28.56 8.28 -10.65
CA VAL A 565 -29.05 6.91 -10.85
C VAL A 565 -28.12 5.89 -10.19
N GLU A 566 -26.80 6.10 -10.31
CA GLU A 566 -25.81 5.22 -9.68
C GLU A 566 -25.81 5.29 -8.15
N ALA A 567 -25.89 6.48 -7.56
CA ALA A 567 -26.04 6.64 -6.11
C ALA A 567 -27.35 6.01 -5.61
N GLY A 568 -28.41 6.03 -6.43
CA GLY A 568 -29.66 5.33 -6.18
C GLY A 568 -29.47 3.82 -6.06
N PHE A 569 -28.82 3.20 -7.05
CA PHE A 569 -28.54 1.76 -7.02
C PHE A 569 -27.61 1.34 -5.87
N ARG A 570 -26.70 2.22 -5.43
CA ARG A 570 -25.77 1.95 -4.32
C ARG A 570 -26.34 2.24 -2.93
N ARG A 571 -27.58 2.73 -2.82
CA ARG A 571 -28.15 3.27 -1.55
C ARG A 571 -27.29 4.39 -0.92
N GLN A 572 -26.53 5.10 -1.76
CA GLN A 572 -25.66 6.21 -1.37
C GLN A 572 -26.29 7.57 -1.70
N LEU A 573 -27.58 7.61 -2.09
CA LEU A 573 -28.33 8.86 -2.30
C LEU A 573 -28.15 9.88 -1.16
N PRO A 574 -28.21 9.50 0.14
CA PRO A 574 -27.97 10.46 1.22
C PRO A 574 -26.55 11.06 1.18
N GLN A 575 -25.53 10.23 0.90
CA GLN A 575 -24.14 10.67 0.80
C GLN A 575 -23.94 11.58 -0.41
N LEU A 576 -24.51 11.24 -1.57
CA LEU A 576 -24.45 12.09 -2.76
C LEU A 576 -25.10 13.45 -2.51
N VAL A 577 -26.30 13.48 -1.91
CA VAL A 577 -27.00 14.72 -1.56
C VAL A 577 -26.15 15.55 -0.61
N SER A 578 -25.57 14.95 0.43
CA SER A 578 -24.67 15.65 1.35
C SER A 578 -23.41 16.18 0.66
N SER A 579 -22.77 15.40 -0.23
CA SER A 579 -21.58 15.83 -0.98
C SER A 579 -21.89 16.97 -1.96
N VAL A 580 -23.01 16.90 -2.67
CA VAL A 580 -23.45 17.97 -3.59
C VAL A 580 -23.82 19.22 -2.80
N ALA A 581 -24.55 19.08 -1.69
CA ALA A 581 -24.88 20.21 -0.82
C ALA A 581 -23.62 20.88 -0.25
N LEU A 582 -22.63 20.10 0.18
CA LEU A 582 -21.36 20.61 0.67
C LEU A 582 -20.57 21.32 -0.44
N ALA A 583 -20.52 20.75 -1.64
CA ALA A 583 -19.85 21.35 -2.79
C ALA A 583 -20.51 22.66 -3.20
N LEU A 584 -21.85 22.70 -3.28
CA LEU A 584 -22.62 23.91 -3.55
C LEU A 584 -22.42 24.95 -2.45
N ALA A 585 -22.42 24.55 -1.18
CA ALA A 585 -22.14 25.45 -0.07
C ALA A 585 -20.72 26.03 -0.16
N LEU A 586 -19.73 25.24 -0.56
CA LEU A 586 -18.35 25.69 -0.76
C LEU A 586 -18.25 26.68 -1.93
N VAL A 587 -18.91 26.39 -3.05
CA VAL A 587 -18.96 27.29 -4.21
C VAL A 587 -19.69 28.58 -3.85
N CYS A 588 -20.83 28.51 -3.17
CA CYS A 588 -21.53 29.69 -2.67
C CYS A 588 -20.65 30.50 -1.72
N ALA A 589 -19.95 29.86 -0.78
CA ALA A 589 -19.01 30.54 0.11
C ALA A 589 -17.90 31.23 -0.68
N LEU A 590 -17.29 30.57 -1.67
CA LEU A 590 -16.26 31.15 -2.54
C LEU A 590 -16.78 32.35 -3.34
N VAL A 591 -17.98 32.24 -3.93
CA VAL A 591 -18.63 33.33 -4.67
C VAL A 591 -18.92 34.50 -3.74
N LEU A 592 -19.47 34.26 -2.55
CA LEU A 592 -19.72 35.30 -1.56
C LEU A 592 -18.42 35.95 -1.07
N THR A 593 -17.36 35.17 -0.83
CA THR A 593 -16.05 35.70 -0.45
C THR A 593 -15.42 36.54 -1.55
N PHE A 594 -15.58 36.15 -2.81
CA PHE A 594 -15.07 36.90 -3.95
C PHE A 594 -15.86 38.20 -4.16
N GLU A 595 -17.18 38.13 -4.17
CA GLU A 595 -18.07 39.27 -4.42
C GLU A 595 -17.99 40.30 -3.29
N PHE A 596 -17.98 39.84 -2.03
CA PHE A 596 -17.97 40.69 -0.83
C PHE A 596 -16.59 40.81 -0.17
N PHE A 597 -15.51 40.60 -0.94
CA PHE A 597 -14.16 40.56 -0.39
C PHE A 597 -13.81 41.82 0.39
N TRP A 598 -14.09 43.00 -0.18
CA TRP A 598 -13.75 44.28 0.42
C TRP A 598 -14.60 44.60 1.64
N GLU A 599 -15.89 44.26 1.60
CA GLU A 599 -16.82 44.39 2.72
C GLU A 599 -16.37 43.52 3.89
N MET A 600 -15.93 42.28 3.65
CA MET A 600 -15.37 41.41 4.70
C MET A 600 -14.08 41.98 5.30
N VAL A 601 -13.20 42.57 4.48
CA VAL A 601 -11.97 43.24 4.97
C VAL A 601 -12.32 44.44 5.86
N VAL A 602 -13.25 45.29 5.42
CA VAL A 602 -13.72 46.45 6.19
C VAL A 602 -14.33 46.01 7.52
N LEU A 603 -15.19 44.98 7.50
CA LEU A 603 -15.84 44.44 8.68
C LEU A 603 -14.82 43.82 9.65
N GLY A 604 -13.78 43.16 9.12
CA GLY A 604 -12.65 42.65 9.89
C GLY A 604 -11.83 43.74 10.57
N VAL A 605 -11.51 44.82 9.86
CA VAL A 605 -10.81 45.99 10.43
C VAL A 605 -11.65 46.68 11.51
N LEU A 606 -12.96 46.85 11.29
CA LEU A 606 -13.87 47.40 12.28
C LEU A 606 -13.96 46.51 13.53
N ALA A 607 -14.05 45.19 13.36
CA ALA A 607 -14.08 44.24 14.48
C ALA A 607 -12.77 44.25 15.27
N ALA A 608 -11.62 44.27 14.60
CA ALA A 608 -10.32 44.38 15.24
C ALA A 608 -10.16 45.71 15.99
N SER A 609 -10.62 46.81 15.39
CA SER A 609 -10.58 48.14 16.01
C SER A 609 -11.50 48.19 17.24
N GLY A 610 -12.70 47.61 17.15
CA GLY A 610 -13.62 47.47 18.28
C GLY A 610 -13.06 46.60 19.40
N TYR A 611 -12.37 45.50 19.06
CA TYR A 611 -11.68 44.65 20.04
C TYR A 611 -10.57 45.40 20.77
N VAL A 612 -9.70 46.12 20.04
CA VAL A 612 -8.63 46.94 20.63
C VAL A 612 -9.21 48.05 21.51
N MET A 613 -10.27 48.74 21.06
CA MET A 613 -10.96 49.72 21.89
C MET A 613 -11.52 49.08 23.17
N TRP A 614 -12.10 47.88 23.08
CA TRP A 614 -12.64 47.17 24.24
C TRP A 614 -11.54 46.77 25.23
N GLU A 615 -10.40 46.26 24.77
CA GLU A 615 -9.24 46.00 25.64
C GLU A 615 -8.73 47.28 26.31
N ASN A 616 -8.53 48.35 25.54
CA ASN A 616 -8.06 49.63 26.08
C ASN A 616 -9.03 50.22 27.12
N LEU A 617 -10.35 50.10 26.90
CA LEU A 617 -11.37 50.52 27.87
C LEU A 617 -11.40 49.65 29.12
N LYS A 618 -11.09 48.36 28.98
CA LYS A 618 -10.98 47.43 30.11
C LYS A 618 -9.74 47.73 30.96
N GLU A 619 -8.64 48.17 30.34
CA GLU A 619 -7.44 48.66 31.05
C GLU A 619 -7.68 49.97 31.80
N LEU A 620 -8.56 50.85 31.32
CA LEU A 620 -8.93 52.11 31.98
C LEU A 620 -9.90 51.94 33.17
N GLY A 621 -10.55 50.77 33.28
CA GLY A 621 -11.54 50.46 34.32
C GLY A 621 -10.98 49.71 35.53
N ASN A 622 -9.70 49.34 35.50
CA ASN A 622 -8.89 48.88 36.63
C ASN A 622 -7.91 49.99 37.04
#